data_AF-A0A3D3CTD6-F1
#
_entry.id   AF-A0A3D3CTD6-F1
#
_cell.length_a   1.000
_cell.length_b   1.000
_cell.length_c   1.000
_cell.angle_alpha   90.00
_cell.angle_beta   90.00
_cell.angle_gamma   90.00
#
_symmetry.space_group_name_H-M   'P 1'
#
loop_
_entity.id
_entity.type
_entity.pdbx_description
1 polymer ?
#
loop_
_entity_poly.entity_id
_entity_poly.type
_entity_poly.pdbx_seq_one_letter_code
_entity_poly.pdbx_strand_id
1 'polypeptide(L)'
;HYVMLQQGDQHFDIDTTKGIYSNFSIQEETGASNTNMYNVSGTSIQRRWVKKNVPSLHEEPYTTTLENYNSRVAFQLNYFQWSKESDRHDHLNTWSATSKTLMEDENFGLALNHENMWMTDVLNGVIQGSNTDEEKVRNIYNYLRDNFNTVGKEGYAKEGIWALSSLKDVFKKKEGNVAEINLLLTAMLRKAGIKADPMILSTRDHGVANTSYPLINEYNYVICVAYPGNKMVTLDASQPFNGFGQLPVSCYNGWGHIINEENPQAVNFSADSIRETSVTSVMIMNDEKGIPSGSFKAVLGKSESFNIRQEIRNSSEKDYEKKIQTGEGSDKVVENFGIDSLNKIDFPVTVHYDFDMKSPSSADVLYFDPMQGENYKTNPFKSMERRYPVEIPYLIDETYLLNMDIPAGYQVDEMPKSVRVNYNGSEGLFEYLIQKGESNLQMRVHLKLNKAFFPVEEYSTLRDFFAYVVKKEDEQIVFKKIR
;
A
#
# COMPACT_ATOMS: atom_id res chain seq x y z
N HIS A 1 6.33 9.78 -35.56
CA HIS A 1 7.32 8.77 -35.11
C HIS A 1 6.93 8.28 -33.72
N TYR A 2 6.93 6.97 -33.51
CA TYR A 2 6.51 6.35 -32.25
C TYR A 2 7.67 5.60 -31.58
N VAL A 3 7.71 5.64 -30.25
CA VAL A 3 8.45 4.66 -29.46
C VAL A 3 7.54 3.45 -29.27
N MET A 4 8.05 2.25 -29.54
CA MET A 4 7.37 0.99 -29.24
C MET A 4 7.80 0.54 -27.85
N LEU A 5 6.83 0.22 -27.01
CA LEU A 5 7.03 -0.30 -25.67
C LEU A 5 6.46 -1.72 -25.61
N GLN A 6 7.26 -2.65 -25.11
CA GLN A 6 6.88 -4.05 -24.95
C GLN A 6 6.89 -4.42 -23.48
N GLN A 7 5.85 -5.12 -23.04
CA GLN A 7 5.65 -5.52 -21.64
C GLN A 7 5.26 -7.00 -21.57
N GLY A 8 5.56 -7.62 -20.43
CA GLY A 8 5.39 -9.05 -20.20
C GLY A 8 6.41 -9.89 -20.99
N ASP A 9 5.98 -11.05 -21.46
CA ASP A 9 6.79 -11.84 -22.39
C ASP A 9 7.03 -11.04 -23.68
N GLN A 10 8.28 -10.89 -24.11
CA GLN A 10 8.65 -10.15 -25.32
C GLN A 10 8.78 -11.04 -26.56
N HIS A 11 8.62 -12.36 -26.41
CA HIS A 11 8.69 -13.29 -27.53
C HIS A 11 7.45 -13.20 -28.43
N PHE A 12 7.66 -13.18 -29.75
CA PHE A 12 6.61 -13.32 -30.76
C PHE A 12 6.92 -14.53 -31.66
N ASP A 13 5.92 -15.38 -31.88
CA ASP A 13 5.98 -16.48 -32.86
C ASP A 13 6.13 -15.96 -34.30
N ILE A 14 5.60 -14.77 -34.58
CA ILE A 14 5.79 -14.06 -35.85
C ILE A 14 6.08 -12.60 -35.51
N ASP A 15 7.25 -12.11 -35.94
CA ASP A 15 7.57 -10.68 -36.00
C ASP A 15 8.07 -10.38 -37.41
N THR A 16 7.27 -9.64 -38.18
CA THR A 16 7.61 -9.29 -39.58
C THR A 16 7.41 -7.80 -39.81
N THR A 17 8.33 -7.21 -40.56
CA THR A 17 8.28 -5.81 -40.99
C THR A 17 8.41 -5.76 -42.51
N LYS A 18 7.52 -5.02 -43.17
CA LYS A 18 7.63 -4.75 -44.62
C LYS A 18 7.28 -3.30 -44.95
N GLY A 19 7.99 -2.74 -45.93
CA GLY A 19 7.62 -1.48 -46.54
C GLY A 19 6.40 -1.69 -47.44
N ILE A 20 5.39 -0.84 -47.30
CA ILE A 20 4.22 -0.80 -48.17
C ILE A 20 4.03 0.63 -48.68
N TYR A 21 3.47 0.78 -49.87
CA TYR A 21 3.00 2.09 -50.30
C TYR A 21 1.55 2.25 -49.83
N SER A 22 1.26 3.32 -49.09
CA SER A 22 -0.06 3.58 -48.53
C SER A 22 -0.60 4.92 -49.00
N ASN A 23 -1.90 4.95 -49.23
CA ASN A 23 -2.66 6.17 -49.52
C ASN A 23 -3.72 6.33 -48.42
N PHE A 24 -3.69 7.45 -47.70
CA PHE A 24 -4.64 7.82 -46.67
C PHE A 24 -5.46 9.01 -47.16
N SER A 25 -6.78 8.92 -47.07
CA SER A 25 -7.69 10.03 -47.29
C SER A 25 -8.17 10.53 -45.93
N ILE A 26 -7.74 11.72 -45.55
CA ILE A 26 -8.09 12.34 -44.27
C ILE A 26 -9.22 13.33 -44.53
N GLN A 27 -10.31 13.15 -43.81
CA GLN A 27 -11.46 14.04 -43.85
C GLN A 27 -11.36 15.00 -42.66
N GLU A 28 -11.30 16.31 -42.92
CA GLU A 28 -11.34 17.35 -41.91
C GLU A 28 -12.69 18.07 -41.99
N GLU A 29 -13.44 18.05 -40.90
CA GLU A 29 -14.68 18.82 -40.78
C GLU A 29 -14.37 20.22 -40.24
N THR A 30 -14.52 21.25 -41.07
CA THR A 30 -14.28 22.64 -40.69
C THR A 30 -15.58 23.41 -40.40
N GLY A 31 -16.59 22.74 -39.83
CA GLY A 31 -17.90 23.30 -39.48
C GLY A 31 -19.09 22.55 -40.08
N ALA A 32 -20.31 23.07 -39.87
CA ALA A 32 -21.57 22.35 -40.08
C ALA A 32 -21.91 21.90 -41.52
N SER A 33 -21.11 22.26 -42.54
CA SER A 33 -21.40 21.88 -43.94
C SER A 33 -20.17 21.81 -44.87
N ASN A 34 -18.95 22.02 -44.38
CA ASN A 34 -17.75 21.99 -45.22
C ASN A 34 -16.79 20.90 -44.76
N THR A 35 -16.41 20.07 -45.71
CA THR A 35 -15.50 18.95 -45.51
C THR A 35 -14.31 19.11 -46.45
N ASN A 36 -13.11 19.25 -45.89
CA ASN A 36 -11.88 19.19 -46.66
C ASN A 36 -11.40 17.74 -46.74
N MET A 37 -10.92 17.33 -47.91
CA MET A 37 -10.35 16.01 -48.13
C MET A 37 -8.86 16.15 -48.48
N TYR A 38 -8.00 15.57 -47.65
CA TYR A 38 -6.55 15.54 -47.87
C TYR A 38 -6.11 14.14 -48.22
N ASN A 39 -5.40 14.00 -49.33
CA ASN A 39 -4.81 12.72 -49.72
C ASN A 39 -3.32 12.74 -49.36
N VAL A 40 -2.93 11.84 -48.45
CA VAL A 40 -1.54 11.63 -48.04
C VAL A 40 -1.10 10.28 -48.60
N SER A 41 -0.09 10.29 -49.46
CA SER A 41 0.47 9.06 -50.04
C SER A 41 1.95 8.96 -49.74
N GLY A 42 2.43 7.74 -49.49
CA GLY A 42 3.85 7.53 -49.22
C GLY A 42 4.20 6.13 -48.75
N THR A 43 5.49 5.90 -48.59
CA THR A 43 6.02 4.64 -48.05
C THR A 43 5.69 4.56 -46.56
N SER A 44 4.93 3.54 -46.17
CA SER A 44 4.63 3.18 -44.79
C SER A 44 5.34 1.90 -44.39
N ILE A 45 5.52 1.70 -43.09
CA ILE A 45 6.05 0.45 -42.53
C ILE A 45 4.87 -0.32 -41.94
N GLN A 46 4.58 -1.51 -42.47
CA GLN A 46 3.65 -2.45 -41.86
C GLN A 46 4.43 -3.43 -40.98
N ARG A 47 4.09 -3.47 -39.70
CA ARG A 47 4.60 -4.48 -38.76
C ARG A 47 3.48 -5.45 -38.39
N ARG A 48 3.82 -6.74 -38.25
CA ARG A 48 2.90 -7.79 -37.81
C ARG A 48 3.56 -8.61 -36.71
N TRP A 49 2.89 -8.64 -35.56
CA TRP A 49 3.24 -9.45 -34.40
C TRP A 49 2.16 -10.50 -34.15
N VAL A 50 2.57 -11.74 -33.86
CA VAL A 50 1.66 -12.83 -33.47
C VAL A 50 2.28 -13.59 -32.31
N LYS A 51 1.48 -13.85 -31.29
CA LYS A 51 1.77 -14.83 -30.25
C LYS A 51 0.79 -16.00 -30.34
N LYS A 52 1.25 -17.22 -30.13
CA LYS A 52 0.48 -18.46 -30.12
C LYS A 52 0.56 -19.09 -28.73
N ASN A 53 -0.51 -19.77 -28.34
CA ASN A 53 -0.57 -20.49 -27.06
C ASN A 53 -0.21 -19.61 -25.85
N VAL A 54 -0.59 -18.32 -25.88
CA VAL A 54 -0.35 -17.41 -24.76
C VAL A 54 -1.10 -17.95 -23.55
N PRO A 55 -0.41 -18.24 -22.44
CA PRO A 55 -1.07 -18.79 -21.27
C PRO A 55 -1.99 -17.76 -20.63
N SER A 56 -3.06 -18.23 -19.99
CA SER A 56 -3.91 -17.38 -19.16
C SER A 56 -3.16 -16.89 -17.93
N LEU A 57 -3.40 -15.63 -17.56
CA LEU A 57 -2.99 -15.11 -16.26
C LEU A 57 -4.09 -15.41 -15.22
N HIS A 58 -3.68 -15.65 -13.98
CA HIS A 58 -4.58 -15.91 -12.87
C HIS A 58 -4.14 -15.07 -11.68
N GLU A 59 -5.11 -14.53 -10.95
CA GLU A 59 -4.81 -13.80 -9.72
C GLU A 59 -4.28 -14.78 -8.67
N GLU A 60 -3.13 -14.43 -8.09
CA GLU A 60 -2.53 -15.17 -6.99
C GLU A 60 -2.28 -14.21 -5.82
N PRO A 61 -2.39 -14.66 -4.56
CA PRO A 61 -2.11 -13.82 -3.39
C PRO A 61 -0.74 -13.15 -3.50
N TYR A 62 -0.66 -11.88 -3.10
CA TYR A 62 0.56 -11.07 -3.20
C TYR A 62 1.07 -10.89 -4.63
N THR A 63 0.18 -10.85 -5.62
CA THR A 63 0.45 -10.27 -6.93
C THR A 63 -0.14 -8.86 -6.92
N THR A 64 0.63 -7.83 -7.29
CA THR A 64 0.14 -6.44 -7.26
C THR A 64 -1.01 -6.22 -8.25
N THR A 65 -0.74 -6.46 -9.52
CA THR A 65 -1.71 -6.45 -10.61
C THR A 65 -1.25 -7.36 -11.73
N LEU A 66 -2.20 -8.04 -12.39
CA LEU A 66 -1.90 -8.85 -13.57
C LEU A 66 -1.51 -7.99 -14.77
N GLU A 67 -1.85 -6.69 -14.76
CA GLU A 67 -1.49 -5.78 -15.84
C GLU A 67 0.02 -5.72 -16.06
N ASN A 68 0.82 -5.76 -14.98
CA ASN A 68 2.29 -5.79 -15.04
C ASN A 68 2.84 -6.95 -15.87
N TYR A 69 2.11 -8.08 -15.94
CA TYR A 69 2.57 -9.31 -16.56
C TYR A 69 1.86 -9.63 -17.89
N ASN A 70 0.86 -8.82 -18.26
CA ASN A 70 0.20 -8.94 -19.55
C ASN A 70 1.17 -8.66 -20.70
N SER A 71 1.20 -9.56 -21.69
CA SER A 71 1.94 -9.33 -22.93
C SER A 71 1.28 -8.20 -23.71
N ARG A 72 1.94 -7.04 -23.81
CA ARG A 72 1.39 -5.83 -24.44
C ARG A 72 2.41 -5.18 -25.36
N VAL A 73 1.91 -4.65 -26.48
CA VAL A 73 2.62 -3.69 -27.32
C VAL A 73 1.90 -2.35 -27.20
N ALA A 74 2.60 -1.33 -26.74
CA ALA A 74 2.13 0.04 -26.67
C ALA A 74 2.97 0.96 -27.57
N PHE A 75 2.38 2.05 -28.02
CA PHE A 75 3.04 3.06 -28.83
C PHE A 75 2.87 4.43 -28.19
N GLN A 76 3.98 5.14 -28.01
CA GLN A 76 3.98 6.54 -27.58
C GLN A 76 4.44 7.43 -28.74
N LEU A 77 3.67 8.47 -29.06
CA LEU A 77 4.09 9.46 -30.05
C LEU A 77 5.31 10.21 -29.49
N ASN A 78 6.45 10.11 -30.18
CA ASN A 78 7.70 10.76 -29.81
C ASN A 78 7.79 12.14 -30.46
N TYR A 79 7.64 12.17 -31.77
CA TYR A 79 7.63 13.43 -32.51
C TYR A 79 6.88 13.29 -33.82
N PHE A 80 6.38 14.41 -34.31
CA PHE A 80 5.85 14.54 -35.65
C PHE A 80 6.83 15.35 -36.50
N GLN A 81 7.09 14.87 -37.72
CA GLN A 81 7.91 15.54 -38.71
C GLN A 81 7.38 15.16 -40.09
N TRP A 82 7.04 16.16 -40.90
CA TRP A 82 6.39 15.95 -42.19
C TRP A 82 7.36 15.44 -43.26
N SER A 83 8.54 16.06 -43.37
CA SER A 83 9.65 15.59 -44.21
C SER A 83 10.97 15.70 -43.45
N LYS A 84 12.07 15.16 -44.01
CA LYS A 84 13.39 15.27 -43.38
C LYS A 84 13.84 16.73 -43.20
N GLU A 85 13.31 17.63 -44.02
CA GLU A 85 13.59 19.05 -44.06
C GLU A 85 12.59 19.90 -43.28
N SER A 86 11.47 19.34 -42.81
CA SER A 86 10.48 20.09 -42.03
C SER A 86 10.88 20.21 -40.56
N ASP A 87 10.31 21.20 -39.88
CA ASP A 87 10.44 21.31 -38.43
C ASP A 87 9.97 20.03 -37.73
N ARG A 88 10.70 19.67 -36.68
CA ARG A 88 10.39 18.53 -35.82
C ARG A 88 9.55 19.04 -34.64
N HIS A 89 8.37 18.47 -34.47
CA HIS A 89 7.48 18.75 -33.35
C HIS A 89 7.57 17.61 -32.34
N ASP A 90 8.37 17.79 -31.30
CA ASP A 90 8.50 16.83 -30.21
C ASP A 90 7.22 16.79 -29.34
N HIS A 91 6.81 15.59 -28.96
CA HIS A 91 5.68 15.35 -28.07
C HIS A 91 6.18 14.77 -26.73
N LEU A 92 6.11 15.57 -25.66
CA LEU A 92 6.28 15.16 -24.25
C LEU A 92 7.37 14.09 -24.01
N ASN A 93 8.61 14.37 -24.46
CA ASN A 93 9.68 13.37 -24.43
C ASN A 93 10.55 13.41 -23.18
N THR A 94 10.40 14.41 -22.31
CA THR A 94 11.22 14.57 -21.09
C THR A 94 10.35 14.96 -19.90
N TRP A 95 10.81 14.60 -18.70
CA TRP A 95 10.16 15.01 -17.46
C TRP A 95 10.13 16.53 -17.28
N SER A 96 11.11 17.28 -17.79
CA SER A 96 11.09 18.75 -17.75
C SER A 96 9.97 19.34 -18.62
N ALA A 97 9.85 18.89 -19.88
CA ALA A 97 8.77 19.35 -20.76
C ALA A 97 7.39 18.93 -20.21
N THR A 98 7.30 17.70 -19.71
CA THR A 98 6.07 17.16 -19.12
C THR A 98 5.65 17.93 -17.88
N SER A 99 6.59 18.20 -16.96
CA SER A 99 6.29 18.97 -15.76
C SER A 99 5.85 20.38 -16.10
N LYS A 100 6.47 21.02 -17.09
CA LYS A 100 6.01 22.32 -17.57
C LYS A 100 4.57 22.27 -18.08
N THR A 101 4.25 21.32 -18.97
CA THR A 101 2.88 21.17 -19.49
C THR A 101 1.86 20.91 -18.39
N LEU A 102 2.16 20.04 -17.43
CA LEU A 102 1.27 19.78 -16.30
C LEU A 102 1.11 21.02 -15.40
N MET A 103 2.18 21.78 -15.19
CA MET A 103 2.13 23.00 -14.39
C MET A 103 1.33 24.14 -15.04
N GLU A 104 1.24 24.14 -16.37
CA GLU A 104 0.44 25.08 -17.17
C GLU A 104 -1.03 24.64 -17.34
N ASP A 105 -1.41 23.42 -16.94
CA ASP A 105 -2.76 22.87 -17.13
C ASP A 105 -3.76 23.34 -16.05
N GLU A 106 -4.93 23.82 -16.48
CA GLU A 106 -6.04 24.29 -15.62
C GLU A 106 -6.54 23.23 -14.63
N ASN A 107 -6.47 21.95 -15.01
CA ASN A 107 -6.91 20.82 -14.19
C ASN A 107 -5.77 20.19 -13.40
N PHE A 108 -4.59 20.82 -13.37
CA PHE A 108 -3.45 20.38 -12.55
C PHE A 108 -2.74 21.57 -11.89
N GLY A 109 -1.60 22.01 -12.43
CA GLY A 109 -0.73 22.94 -11.71
C GLY A 109 -1.16 24.39 -11.78
N LEU A 110 -1.89 24.81 -12.83
CA LEU A 110 -2.35 26.19 -12.94
C LEU A 110 -3.36 26.51 -11.84
N ALA A 111 -4.17 25.53 -11.43
CA ALA A 111 -5.11 25.65 -10.31
C ALA A 111 -4.43 26.04 -8.97
N LEU A 112 -3.13 25.70 -8.81
CA LEU A 112 -2.35 26.05 -7.62
C LEU A 112 -2.04 27.55 -7.52
N ASN A 113 -2.06 28.26 -8.66
CA ASN A 113 -1.65 29.66 -8.77
C ASN A 113 -2.85 30.64 -8.75
N HIS A 114 -4.08 30.14 -8.71
CA HIS A 114 -5.27 30.99 -8.69
C HIS A 114 -5.32 31.87 -7.42
N GLU A 115 -5.62 33.16 -7.58
CA GLU A 115 -5.78 34.08 -6.45
C GLU A 115 -6.96 33.67 -5.56
N ASN A 116 -6.64 33.10 -4.41
CA ASN A 116 -7.62 32.57 -3.47
C ASN A 116 -7.60 33.37 -2.18
N MET A 117 -8.21 34.57 -2.17
CA MET A 117 -8.32 35.41 -0.95
C MET A 117 -8.93 34.64 0.22
N TRP A 118 -9.88 33.75 -0.05
CA TRP A 118 -10.55 32.90 0.95
C TRP A 118 -9.58 31.96 1.69
N MET A 119 -8.45 31.54 1.08
CA MET A 119 -7.48 30.68 1.75
C MET A 119 -6.77 31.40 2.88
N THR A 120 -6.52 32.71 2.74
CA THR A 120 -5.82 33.51 3.77
C THR A 120 -6.57 33.46 5.09
N ASP A 121 -7.89 33.69 5.07
CA ASP A 121 -8.71 33.72 6.28
C ASP A 121 -8.76 32.34 6.97
N VAL A 122 -8.87 31.27 6.19
CA VAL A 122 -8.85 29.89 6.69
C VAL A 122 -7.50 29.58 7.32
N LEU A 123 -6.41 29.90 6.62
CA LEU A 123 -5.06 29.62 7.09
C LEU A 123 -4.75 30.36 8.39
N ASN A 124 -5.18 31.62 8.54
CA ASN A 124 -4.99 32.39 9.79
C ASN A 124 -5.53 31.65 11.03
N GLY A 125 -6.63 30.92 10.89
CA GLY A 125 -7.15 30.06 11.95
C GLY A 125 -6.39 28.74 12.08
N VAL A 126 -6.18 28.02 10.97
CA VAL A 126 -5.55 26.68 10.96
C VAL A 126 -4.12 26.70 11.49
N ILE A 127 -3.34 27.74 11.19
CA ILE A 127 -1.94 27.85 11.60
C ILE A 127 -1.75 28.73 12.84
N GLN A 128 -2.82 29.18 13.48
CA GLN A 128 -2.75 30.03 14.67
C GLN A 128 -1.91 29.34 15.76
N GLY A 129 -0.89 30.04 16.27
CA GLY A 129 0.02 29.50 17.29
C GLY A 129 1.10 28.56 16.79
N SER A 130 1.20 28.32 15.48
CA SER A 130 2.32 27.58 14.88
C SER A 130 3.59 28.43 14.91
N ASN A 131 4.64 27.93 15.56
CA ASN A 131 5.93 28.59 15.72
C ASN A 131 6.97 28.12 14.70
N THR A 132 6.75 26.94 14.09
CA THR A 132 7.66 26.35 13.11
C THR A 132 6.94 26.01 11.80
N ASP A 133 7.71 25.90 10.72
CA ASP A 133 7.17 25.46 9.43
C ASP A 133 6.66 24.01 9.49
N GLU A 134 7.27 23.15 10.31
CA GLU A 134 6.78 21.78 10.51
C GLU A 134 5.39 21.78 11.18
N GLU A 135 5.16 22.63 12.19
CA GLU A 135 3.86 22.78 12.84
C GLU A 135 2.80 23.30 11.85
N LYS A 136 3.15 24.29 11.02
CA LYS A 136 2.23 24.78 9.96
C LYS A 136 1.85 23.67 8.99
N VAL A 137 2.83 22.92 8.48
CA VAL A 137 2.59 21.81 7.55
C VAL A 137 1.69 20.76 8.17
N ARG A 138 1.97 20.36 9.43
CA ARG A 138 1.17 19.39 10.16
C ARG A 138 -0.25 19.86 10.40
N ASN A 139 -0.45 21.11 10.78
CA ASN A 139 -1.78 21.66 11.06
C ASN A 139 -2.62 21.77 9.78
N ILE A 140 -2.03 22.24 8.68
CA ILE A 140 -2.71 22.30 7.37
C ILE A 140 -3.06 20.89 6.87
N TYR A 141 -2.11 19.95 6.96
CA TYR A 141 -2.33 18.56 6.61
C TYR A 141 -3.49 17.93 7.40
N ASN A 142 -3.44 18.02 8.73
CA ASN A 142 -4.47 17.47 9.60
C ASN A 142 -5.84 18.11 9.32
N TYR A 143 -5.89 19.43 9.13
CA TYR A 143 -7.13 20.12 8.78
C TYR A 143 -7.78 19.53 7.52
N LEU A 144 -7.01 19.29 6.46
CA LEU A 144 -7.54 18.69 5.23
C LEU A 144 -7.95 17.23 5.45
N ARG A 145 -7.07 16.40 6.02
CA ARG A 145 -7.35 14.97 6.27
C ARG A 145 -8.62 14.77 7.11
N ASP A 146 -8.83 15.59 8.13
CA ASP A 146 -9.88 15.38 9.12
C ASP A 146 -11.22 16.03 8.71
N ASN A 147 -11.22 16.97 7.76
CA ASN A 147 -12.43 17.72 7.36
C ASN A 147 -12.89 17.46 5.92
N PHE A 148 -12.20 16.62 5.15
CA PHE A 148 -12.52 16.37 3.75
C PHE A 148 -12.74 14.88 3.49
N ASN A 149 -13.64 14.57 2.55
CA ASN A 149 -13.94 13.21 2.14
C ASN A 149 -13.51 12.97 0.69
N THR A 150 -12.82 11.85 0.46
CA THR A 150 -12.45 11.43 -0.89
C THR A 150 -13.62 10.73 -1.59
N VAL A 151 -14.08 11.33 -2.67
CA VAL A 151 -15.21 10.87 -3.48
C VAL A 151 -14.83 10.76 -4.95
N GLY A 152 -15.48 9.83 -5.64
CA GLY A 152 -15.37 9.72 -7.10
C GLY A 152 -16.46 10.57 -7.72
N LYS A 153 -16.22 11.12 -8.91
CA LYS A 153 -17.29 11.74 -9.69
C LYS A 153 -18.00 10.69 -10.53
N GLU A 154 -19.26 10.95 -10.87
CA GLU A 154 -20.00 10.06 -11.77
C GLU A 154 -19.24 9.86 -13.08
N GLY A 155 -18.98 8.59 -13.44
CA GLY A 155 -18.19 8.23 -14.62
C GLY A 155 -16.66 8.34 -14.48
N TYR A 156 -16.13 8.76 -13.33
CA TYR A 156 -14.69 8.89 -13.07
C TYR A 156 -14.27 8.16 -11.79
N ALA A 157 -13.08 7.57 -11.82
CA ALA A 157 -12.50 6.94 -10.64
C ALA A 157 -12.20 7.98 -9.53
N LYS A 158 -12.17 7.51 -8.29
CA LYS A 158 -11.69 8.29 -7.12
C LYS A 158 -10.22 8.68 -7.25
N GLU A 159 -9.49 7.88 -8.01
CA GLU A 159 -8.07 8.02 -8.28
C GLU A 159 -7.88 8.52 -9.72
N GLY A 160 -6.83 9.31 -9.90
CA GLY A 160 -6.47 9.98 -11.13
C GLY A 160 -5.50 11.11 -10.81
N ILE A 161 -4.92 11.72 -11.84
CA ILE A 161 -4.02 12.86 -11.65
C ILE A 161 -4.71 14.22 -11.83
N TRP A 162 -5.93 14.23 -12.35
CA TRP A 162 -6.60 15.46 -12.77
C TRP A 162 -7.61 15.95 -11.73
N ALA A 163 -7.63 17.27 -11.53
CA ALA A 163 -8.72 17.94 -10.87
C ALA A 163 -9.94 18.01 -11.81
N LEU A 164 -11.12 17.67 -11.30
CA LEU A 164 -12.37 17.72 -12.06
C LEU A 164 -13.24 18.92 -11.64
N SER A 165 -12.86 19.61 -10.58
CA SER A 165 -13.51 20.75 -9.94
C SER A 165 -12.47 21.80 -9.61
N SER A 166 -12.90 23.06 -9.47
CA SER A 166 -12.02 24.07 -8.90
C SER A 166 -11.67 23.74 -7.43
N LEU A 167 -10.45 24.07 -6.99
CA LEU A 167 -10.03 23.87 -5.59
C LEU A 167 -10.93 24.63 -4.60
N LYS A 168 -11.55 25.73 -5.04
CA LYS A 168 -12.53 26.49 -4.25
C LYS A 168 -13.82 25.70 -4.03
N ASP A 169 -14.29 24.97 -5.04
CA ASP A 169 -15.48 24.14 -4.91
C ASP A 169 -15.22 22.93 -4.03
N VAL A 170 -14.06 22.28 -4.19
CA VAL A 170 -13.58 21.20 -3.30
C VAL A 170 -13.56 21.69 -1.86
N PHE A 171 -13.00 22.87 -1.61
CA PHE A 171 -12.96 23.47 -0.27
C PHE A 171 -14.35 23.75 0.32
N LYS A 172 -15.28 24.28 -0.48
CA LYS A 172 -16.65 24.58 -0.05
C LYS A 172 -17.46 23.32 0.25
N LYS A 173 -17.32 22.30 -0.60
CA LYS A 173 -18.05 21.04 -0.49
C LYS A 173 -17.44 20.09 0.53
N LYS A 174 -16.16 20.27 0.86
CA LYS A 174 -15.38 19.33 1.68
C LYS A 174 -15.28 17.93 1.08
N GLU A 175 -15.31 17.87 -0.24
CA GLU A 175 -15.35 16.64 -1.03
C GLU A 175 -14.53 16.84 -2.31
N GLY A 176 -13.74 15.85 -2.67
CA GLY A 176 -12.97 15.82 -3.91
C GLY A 176 -12.36 14.46 -4.18
N ASN A 177 -11.79 14.27 -5.36
CA ASN A 177 -10.96 13.10 -5.66
C ASN A 177 -9.56 13.25 -5.02
N VAL A 178 -8.72 12.22 -5.14
CA VAL A 178 -7.36 12.22 -4.57
C VAL A 178 -6.53 13.42 -5.06
N ALA A 179 -6.55 13.68 -6.37
CA ALA A 179 -5.81 14.79 -6.97
C ALA A 179 -6.27 16.15 -6.45
N GLU A 180 -7.58 16.39 -6.42
CA GLU A 180 -8.19 17.62 -5.94
C GLU A 180 -7.81 17.93 -4.49
N ILE A 181 -7.83 16.93 -3.59
CA ILE A 181 -7.49 17.12 -2.18
C ILE A 181 -5.99 17.39 -2.01
N ASN A 182 -5.12 16.65 -2.69
CA ASN A 182 -3.67 16.83 -2.56
C ASN A 182 -3.14 18.06 -3.32
N LEU A 183 -3.80 18.49 -4.40
CA LEU A 183 -3.55 19.79 -5.04
C LEU A 183 -4.03 20.94 -4.14
N LEU A 184 -5.18 20.81 -3.48
CA LEU A 184 -5.64 21.78 -2.49
C LEU A 184 -4.66 21.88 -1.31
N LEU A 185 -4.15 20.76 -0.81
CA LEU A 185 -3.08 20.73 0.20
C LEU A 185 -1.85 21.51 -0.28
N THR A 186 -1.38 21.22 -1.50
CA THR A 186 -0.23 21.91 -2.11
C THR A 186 -0.46 23.41 -2.21
N ALA A 187 -1.64 23.85 -2.67
CA ALA A 187 -1.99 25.26 -2.78
C ALA A 187 -2.05 25.95 -1.40
N MET A 188 -2.65 25.31 -0.40
CA MET A 188 -2.73 25.85 0.96
C MET A 188 -1.34 25.98 1.60
N LEU A 189 -0.45 25.00 1.41
CA LEU A 189 0.93 25.06 1.88
C LEU A 189 1.72 26.20 1.22
N ARG A 190 1.63 26.32 -0.11
CA ARG A 190 2.25 27.44 -0.87
C ARG A 190 1.76 28.79 -0.36
N LYS A 191 0.45 28.92 -0.13
CA LYS A 191 -0.17 30.14 0.41
C LYS A 191 0.32 30.48 1.83
N ALA A 192 0.64 29.46 2.64
CA ALA A 192 1.24 29.62 3.97
C ALA A 192 2.76 29.91 3.95
N GLY A 193 3.35 30.08 2.76
CA GLY A 193 4.78 30.35 2.59
C GLY A 193 5.66 29.09 2.68
N ILE A 194 5.07 27.90 2.65
CA ILE A 194 5.80 26.64 2.63
C ILE A 194 6.04 26.23 1.18
N LYS A 195 7.29 25.91 0.82
CA LYS A 195 7.57 25.30 -0.47
C LYS A 195 6.89 23.92 -0.52
N ALA A 196 6.06 23.72 -1.53
CA ALA A 196 5.39 22.44 -1.76
C ALA A 196 5.17 22.22 -3.25
N ASP A 197 5.24 20.97 -3.69
CA ASP A 197 5.10 20.57 -5.09
C ASP A 197 4.17 19.34 -5.18
N PRO A 198 3.32 19.25 -6.22
CA PRO A 198 2.58 18.03 -6.48
C PRO A 198 3.54 16.95 -7.00
N MET A 199 3.32 15.71 -6.61
CA MET A 199 4.01 14.54 -7.15
C MET A 199 2.98 13.56 -7.69
N ILE A 200 3.22 13.05 -8.90
CA ILE A 200 2.43 11.96 -9.48
C ILE A 200 3.11 10.61 -9.25
N LEU A 201 2.32 9.57 -9.00
CA LEU A 201 2.80 8.20 -8.87
C LEU A 201 1.73 7.22 -9.41
N SER A 202 2.13 5.97 -9.58
CA SER A 202 1.23 4.87 -9.92
C SER A 202 0.97 4.01 -8.69
N THR A 203 -0.28 3.66 -8.41
CA THR A 203 -0.61 2.75 -7.32
C THR A 203 -0.30 1.29 -7.68
N ARG A 204 -0.17 0.43 -6.66
CA ARG A 204 0.13 -1.00 -6.82
C ARG A 204 -0.85 -1.73 -7.74
N ASP A 205 -2.14 -1.43 -7.65
CA ASP A 205 -3.20 -2.01 -8.46
C ASP A 205 -3.24 -1.47 -9.90
N HIS A 206 -2.77 -0.23 -10.11
CA HIS A 206 -2.64 0.38 -11.44
C HIS A 206 -1.43 -0.13 -12.23
N GLY A 207 -0.43 -0.68 -11.54
CA GLY A 207 0.77 -1.25 -12.15
C GLY A 207 1.96 -0.30 -12.14
N VAL A 208 3.12 -0.84 -12.49
CA VAL A 208 4.39 -0.10 -12.39
C VAL A 208 4.52 0.84 -13.58
N ALA A 209 4.72 2.13 -13.31
CA ALA A 209 4.95 3.12 -14.35
C ALA A 209 6.35 2.99 -14.99
N ASN A 210 6.42 3.23 -16.30
CA ASN A 210 7.67 3.30 -17.02
C ASN A 210 8.45 4.57 -16.63
N THR A 211 9.70 4.38 -16.19
CA THR A 211 10.55 5.50 -15.75
C THR A 211 11.35 6.14 -16.88
N SER A 212 11.47 5.46 -18.02
CA SER A 212 12.26 5.91 -19.16
C SER A 212 11.54 6.98 -19.98
N TYR A 213 10.20 6.99 -19.95
CA TYR A 213 9.36 7.92 -20.69
C TYR A 213 8.21 8.44 -19.82
N PRO A 214 7.87 9.74 -19.89
CA PRO A 214 6.79 10.32 -19.09
C PRO A 214 5.41 9.97 -19.68
N LEU A 215 5.01 8.71 -19.51
CA LEU A 215 3.70 8.21 -19.94
C LEU A 215 2.65 8.59 -18.92
N ILE A 216 2.04 9.76 -19.09
CA ILE A 216 1.10 10.33 -18.12
C ILE A 216 -0.06 9.39 -17.77
N ASN A 217 -0.51 8.58 -18.71
CA ASN A 217 -1.57 7.59 -18.51
C ASN A 217 -1.13 6.38 -17.65
N GLU A 218 0.15 6.23 -17.33
CA GLU A 218 0.67 5.22 -16.39
C GLU A 218 0.72 5.75 -14.94
N TYR A 219 0.26 6.98 -14.69
CA TYR A 219 0.14 7.56 -13.37
C TYR A 219 -1.33 7.80 -13.03
N ASN A 220 -1.76 7.39 -11.84
CA ASN A 220 -3.15 7.49 -11.40
C ASN A 220 -3.30 8.10 -10.00
N TYR A 221 -2.23 8.65 -9.41
CA TYR A 221 -2.28 9.17 -8.05
C TYR A 221 -1.45 10.43 -7.91
N VAL A 222 -1.90 11.34 -7.03
CA VAL A 222 -1.20 12.60 -6.71
C VAL A 222 -1.03 12.69 -5.21
N ILE A 223 0.18 13.01 -4.78
CA ILE A 223 0.51 13.37 -3.40
C ILE A 223 1.12 14.78 -3.36
N CYS A 224 1.22 15.34 -2.16
CA CYS A 224 1.92 16.59 -1.93
C CYS A 224 3.32 16.31 -1.36
N VAL A 225 4.34 16.98 -1.88
CA VAL A 225 5.68 17.02 -1.29
C VAL A 225 5.91 18.41 -0.70
N ALA A 226 6.06 18.49 0.62
CA ALA A 226 6.34 19.73 1.33
C ALA A 226 7.78 19.80 1.80
N TYR A 227 8.30 21.02 1.94
CA TYR A 227 9.65 21.29 2.44
C TYR A 227 9.61 22.25 3.64
N PRO A 228 9.15 21.81 4.84
CA PRO A 228 9.34 22.60 6.05
C PRO A 228 10.84 22.80 6.31
N GLY A 229 11.31 24.04 6.22
CA GLY A 229 12.74 24.33 6.14
C GLY A 229 13.37 23.73 4.88
N ASN A 230 14.20 22.69 5.04
CA ASN A 230 14.88 21.98 3.95
C ASN A 230 14.64 20.46 3.96
N LYS A 231 13.69 19.97 4.76
CA LYS A 231 13.39 18.54 4.87
C LYS A 231 12.23 18.19 3.95
N MET A 232 12.43 17.24 3.04
CA MET A 232 11.36 16.70 2.20
C MET A 232 10.40 15.86 3.06
N VAL A 233 9.11 16.14 2.98
CA VAL A 233 8.03 15.36 3.62
C VAL A 233 6.95 15.06 2.58
N THR A 234 6.61 13.79 2.41
CA THR A 234 5.54 13.33 1.53
C THR A 234 4.23 13.24 2.30
N LEU A 235 3.15 13.78 1.74
CA LEU A 235 1.86 13.93 2.39
C LEU A 235 0.73 13.49 1.46
N ASP A 236 -0.20 12.74 2.02
CA ASP A 236 -1.48 12.41 1.38
C ASP A 236 -2.62 12.65 2.36
N ALA A 237 -3.40 13.71 2.09
CA ALA A 237 -4.54 14.12 2.90
C ALA A 237 -5.88 13.55 2.39
N SER A 238 -5.87 12.76 1.31
CA SER A 238 -7.08 12.18 0.73
C SER A 238 -7.61 10.99 1.54
N GLN A 239 -6.74 10.26 2.24
CA GLN A 239 -7.16 9.10 3.02
C GLN A 239 -7.38 9.47 4.49
N PRO A 240 -8.58 9.22 5.04
CA PRO A 240 -8.79 9.39 6.47
C PRO A 240 -7.92 8.38 7.23
N PHE A 241 -7.42 8.78 8.40
CA PHE A 241 -6.51 7.98 9.23
C PHE A 241 -5.11 7.74 8.65
N ASN A 242 -4.74 8.40 7.55
CA ASN A 242 -3.35 8.42 7.15
C ASN A 242 -2.54 9.32 8.11
N GLY A 243 -1.41 8.80 8.61
CA GLY A 243 -0.53 9.51 9.52
C GLY A 243 0.25 10.62 8.82
N PHE A 244 0.67 11.63 9.57
CA PHE A 244 1.54 12.67 9.03
C PHE A 244 2.86 12.07 8.51
N GLY A 245 3.22 12.41 7.27
CA GLY A 245 4.42 11.86 6.62
C GLY A 245 4.29 10.40 6.22
N GLN A 246 3.10 9.80 6.33
CA GLN A 246 2.80 8.45 5.88
C GLN A 246 2.03 8.51 4.57
N LEU A 247 2.18 7.48 3.75
CA LEU A 247 1.42 7.29 2.52
C LEU A 247 0.69 5.94 2.61
N PRO A 248 -0.46 5.79 1.94
CA PRO A 248 -1.09 4.49 1.76
C PRO A 248 -0.11 3.48 1.17
N VAL A 249 -0.22 2.22 1.58
CA VAL A 249 0.71 1.18 1.10
C VAL A 249 0.63 0.98 -0.41
N SER A 250 -0.52 1.29 -1.01
CA SER A 250 -0.73 1.31 -2.46
C SER A 250 0.20 2.29 -3.20
N CYS A 251 0.75 3.31 -2.55
CA CYS A 251 1.69 4.26 -3.16
C CYS A 251 3.12 3.70 -3.28
N TYR A 252 3.46 2.62 -2.57
CA TYR A 252 4.79 2.00 -2.61
C TYR A 252 4.89 1.01 -3.77
N ASN A 253 4.94 1.58 -4.98
CA ASN A 253 4.94 0.85 -6.26
C ASN A 253 6.04 1.31 -7.23
N GLY A 254 7.19 1.76 -6.70
CA GLY A 254 8.31 2.22 -7.50
C GLY A 254 8.37 3.75 -7.61
N TRP A 255 8.65 4.27 -8.80
CA TRP A 255 9.04 5.67 -8.97
C TRP A 255 7.83 6.60 -9.12
N GLY A 256 7.77 7.62 -8.26
CA GLY A 256 6.95 8.81 -8.43
C GLY A 256 7.77 9.99 -8.94
N HIS A 257 7.11 10.98 -9.53
CA HIS A 257 7.73 12.17 -10.12
C HIS A 257 7.16 13.46 -9.54
N ILE A 258 8.04 14.27 -8.94
CA ILE A 258 7.75 15.63 -8.51
C ILE A 258 7.56 16.49 -9.76
N ILE A 259 6.39 17.08 -9.86
CA ILE A 259 6.00 17.95 -10.97
C ILE A 259 6.33 19.39 -10.58
N ASN A 260 7.49 19.83 -11.06
CA ASN A 260 8.03 21.16 -10.85
C ASN A 260 8.73 21.62 -12.14
N GLU A 261 8.52 22.87 -12.54
CA GLU A 261 9.03 23.42 -13.81
C GLU A 261 10.56 23.54 -13.82
N GLU A 262 11.16 23.94 -12.70
CA GLU A 262 12.59 24.21 -12.58
C GLU A 262 13.39 22.95 -12.29
N ASN A 263 12.86 22.09 -11.41
CA ASN A 263 13.57 20.92 -10.90
C ASN A 263 12.62 19.73 -10.73
N PRO A 264 12.21 19.08 -11.84
CA PRO A 264 11.48 17.82 -11.76
C PRO A 264 12.40 16.73 -11.20
N GLN A 265 11.89 15.94 -10.26
CA GLN A 265 12.69 14.92 -9.57
C GLN A 265 11.92 13.60 -9.45
N ALA A 266 12.62 12.48 -9.62
CA ALA A 266 12.07 11.15 -9.37
C ALA A 266 12.38 10.72 -7.93
N VAL A 267 11.41 10.11 -7.26
CA VAL A 267 11.55 9.56 -5.90
C VAL A 267 11.04 8.13 -5.91
N ASN A 268 11.83 7.20 -5.37
CA ASN A 268 11.46 5.79 -5.33
C ASN A 268 10.69 5.44 -4.04
N PHE A 269 9.50 4.90 -4.18
CA PHE A 269 8.66 4.36 -3.11
C PHE A 269 8.66 2.83 -3.20
N SER A 270 9.73 2.22 -2.69
CA SER A 270 9.84 0.75 -2.62
C SER A 270 9.07 0.21 -1.41
N ALA A 271 8.40 -0.93 -1.56
CA ALA A 271 7.84 -1.67 -0.43
C ALA A 271 8.92 -2.09 0.59
N ASP A 272 10.17 -2.25 0.16
CA ASP A 272 11.31 -2.52 1.07
C ASP A 272 11.66 -1.34 1.97
N SER A 273 11.16 -0.13 1.67
CA SER A 273 11.40 1.07 2.46
C SER A 273 10.46 1.20 3.66
N ILE A 274 9.41 0.39 3.73
CA ILE A 274 8.45 0.37 4.82
C ILE A 274 8.45 -0.96 5.53
N ARG A 275 8.29 -0.89 6.85
CA ARG A 275 8.24 -2.04 7.74
C ARG A 275 6.95 -1.96 8.54
N GLU A 276 6.19 -3.05 8.48
CA GLU A 276 5.06 -3.28 9.35
C GLU A 276 5.57 -4.04 10.57
N THR A 277 5.49 -3.42 11.74
CA THR A 277 5.97 -4.00 12.99
C THR A 277 4.82 -4.15 13.95
N SER A 278 4.55 -5.37 14.39
CA SER A 278 3.52 -5.69 15.37
C SER A 278 4.09 -6.54 16.50
N VAL A 279 3.52 -6.35 17.69
CA VAL A 279 3.88 -7.12 18.88
C VAL A 279 2.61 -7.55 19.60
N THR A 280 2.39 -8.86 19.66
CA THR A 280 1.34 -9.46 20.48
C THR A 280 1.95 -10.06 21.73
N SER A 281 1.33 -9.80 22.88
CA SER A 281 1.72 -10.31 24.18
C SER A 281 0.53 -10.95 24.87
N VAL A 282 0.70 -12.20 25.28
CA VAL A 282 -0.30 -12.97 26.03
C VAL A 282 0.31 -13.39 27.37
N MET A 283 -0.38 -13.08 28.45
CA MET A 283 -0.03 -13.53 29.79
C MET A 283 -1.14 -14.41 30.32
N ILE A 284 -0.82 -15.60 30.82
CA ILE A 284 -1.79 -16.53 31.43
C ILE A 284 -1.28 -16.92 32.83
N MET A 285 -2.10 -16.73 33.84
CA MET A 285 -1.79 -17.06 35.22
C MET A 285 -2.89 -17.95 35.82
N ASN A 286 -2.54 -18.77 36.80
CA ASN A 286 -3.55 -19.50 37.56
C ASN A 286 -4.15 -18.57 38.64
N ASP A 287 -5.47 -18.51 38.74
CA ASP A 287 -6.15 -17.85 39.86
C ASP A 287 -5.99 -18.63 41.18
N GLU A 288 -6.54 -18.09 42.28
CA GLU A 288 -6.50 -18.74 43.61
C GLU A 288 -7.16 -20.14 43.64
N LYS A 289 -8.03 -20.44 42.68
CA LYS A 289 -8.73 -21.71 42.54
C LYS A 289 -8.06 -22.64 41.50
N GLY A 290 -6.95 -22.21 40.89
CA GLY A 290 -6.25 -22.95 39.84
C GLY A 290 -6.91 -22.88 38.47
N ILE A 291 -7.84 -21.94 38.25
CA ILE A 291 -8.46 -21.67 36.94
C ILE A 291 -7.55 -20.68 36.19
N PRO A 292 -7.15 -20.99 34.94
CA PRO A 292 -6.36 -20.07 34.15
C PRO A 292 -7.17 -18.83 33.73
N SER A 293 -6.58 -17.65 33.96
CA SER A 293 -7.04 -16.37 33.41
C SER A 293 -5.85 -15.62 32.84
N GLY A 294 -6.10 -14.63 32.00
CA GLY A 294 -5.02 -13.97 31.28
C GLY A 294 -5.35 -12.59 30.74
N SER A 295 -4.33 -12.00 30.13
CA SER A 295 -4.43 -10.74 29.41
C SER A 295 -3.82 -10.90 28.02
N PHE A 296 -4.46 -10.25 27.05
CA PHE A 296 -4.02 -10.14 25.68
C PHE A 296 -3.73 -8.68 25.38
N LYS A 297 -2.62 -8.41 24.69
CA LYS A 297 -2.27 -7.08 24.20
C LYS A 297 -1.56 -7.18 22.86
N ALA A 298 -2.15 -6.60 21.82
CA ALA A 298 -1.54 -6.46 20.50
C ALA A 298 -1.28 -4.99 20.19
N VAL A 299 0.00 -4.63 20.05
CA VAL A 299 0.42 -3.34 19.46
C VAL A 299 0.59 -3.58 17.96
N LEU A 300 -0.25 -2.94 17.17
CA LEU A 300 -0.38 -3.24 15.75
C LEU A 300 0.59 -2.44 14.90
N GLY A 301 0.84 -2.93 13.69
CA GLY A 301 1.56 -2.17 12.67
C GLY A 301 0.75 -0.97 12.17
N LYS A 302 1.36 -0.15 11.31
CA LYS A 302 0.73 1.09 10.82
C LYS A 302 -0.42 0.79 9.86
N SER A 303 -0.23 -0.18 8.97
CA SER A 303 -1.23 -0.63 8.00
C SER A 303 -2.39 -1.34 8.69
N GLU A 304 -2.10 -2.18 9.69
CA GLU A 304 -3.11 -2.81 10.55
C GLU A 304 -3.91 -1.78 11.34
N SER A 305 -3.21 -0.80 11.92
CA SER A 305 -3.84 0.32 12.64
C SER A 305 -4.78 1.13 11.75
N PHE A 306 -4.37 1.39 10.51
CA PHE A 306 -5.22 2.05 9.52
C PHE A 306 -6.48 1.20 9.23
N ASN A 307 -6.31 -0.10 8.98
CA ASN A 307 -7.41 -1.01 8.67
C ASN A 307 -8.44 -1.09 9.81
N ILE A 308 -7.99 -1.19 11.06
CA ILE A 308 -8.90 -1.22 12.21
C ILE A 308 -9.66 0.09 12.38
N ARG A 309 -9.00 1.24 12.19
CA ARG A 309 -9.71 2.54 12.23
C ARG A 309 -10.79 2.62 11.16
N GLN A 310 -10.53 2.10 9.97
CA GLN A 310 -11.54 2.02 8.90
C GLN A 310 -12.67 1.06 9.25
N GLU A 311 -12.36 -0.13 9.76
CA GLU A 311 -13.36 -1.12 10.19
C GLU A 311 -14.28 -0.52 11.25
N ILE A 312 -13.72 0.10 12.29
CA ILE A 312 -14.49 0.70 13.38
C ILE A 312 -15.29 1.92 12.89
N ARG A 313 -14.74 2.76 12.01
CA ARG A 313 -15.49 3.87 11.40
C ARG A 313 -16.72 3.38 10.64
N ASN A 314 -16.62 2.23 9.97
CA ASN A 314 -17.70 1.64 9.17
C ASN A 314 -18.65 0.75 10.00
N SER A 315 -18.31 0.46 11.25
CA SER A 315 -19.09 -0.35 12.17
C SER A 315 -19.18 0.34 13.53
N SER A 316 -18.59 -0.25 14.58
CA SER A 316 -18.43 0.34 15.90
C SER A 316 -17.37 -0.41 16.71
N GLU A 317 -16.85 0.20 17.78
CA GLU A 317 -15.95 -0.49 18.72
C GLU A 317 -16.62 -1.72 19.35
N LYS A 318 -17.93 -1.65 19.61
CA LYS A 318 -18.72 -2.75 20.19
C LYS A 318 -18.88 -3.93 19.23
N ASP A 319 -19.05 -3.66 17.94
CA ASP A 319 -19.10 -4.73 16.93
C ASP A 319 -17.73 -5.40 16.79
N TYR A 320 -16.65 -4.62 16.90
CA TYR A 320 -15.29 -5.13 16.92
C TYR A 320 -15.01 -5.99 18.17
N GLU A 321 -15.40 -5.55 19.37
CA GLU A 321 -15.34 -6.34 20.60
C GLU A 321 -16.08 -7.68 20.45
N LYS A 322 -17.30 -7.65 19.90
CA LYS A 322 -18.10 -8.87 19.66
C LYS A 322 -17.41 -9.81 18.67
N LYS A 323 -16.74 -9.28 17.65
CA LYS A 323 -15.94 -10.05 16.69
C LYS A 323 -14.77 -10.74 17.41
N ILE A 324 -14.06 -10.06 18.30
CA ILE A 324 -13.00 -10.64 19.14
C ILE A 324 -13.56 -11.76 20.03
N GLN A 325 -14.64 -11.50 20.78
CA GLN A 325 -15.30 -12.51 21.62
C GLN A 325 -15.75 -13.74 20.83
N THR A 326 -16.22 -13.56 19.60
CA THR A 326 -16.62 -14.68 18.74
C THR A 326 -15.40 -15.45 18.20
N GLY A 327 -14.32 -14.73 17.86
CA GLY A 327 -13.08 -15.30 17.34
C GLY A 327 -12.32 -16.15 18.36
N GLU A 328 -12.35 -15.76 19.64
CA GLU A 328 -11.79 -16.53 20.76
C GLU A 328 -12.58 -17.82 21.07
N GLY A 329 -13.77 -17.96 20.49
CA GLY A 329 -14.63 -19.12 20.68
C GLY A 329 -15.34 -19.13 22.03
N SER A 330 -15.98 -20.25 22.35
CA SER A 330 -16.79 -20.38 23.57
C SER A 330 -15.98 -20.62 24.84
N ASP A 331 -14.69 -20.90 24.73
CA ASP A 331 -13.88 -21.40 25.84
C ASP A 331 -13.20 -20.29 26.64
N LYS A 332 -13.25 -19.06 26.12
CA LYS A 332 -12.79 -17.84 26.77
C LYS A 332 -13.92 -16.83 26.88
N VAL A 333 -14.01 -16.18 28.03
CA VAL A 333 -14.86 -15.01 28.24
C VAL A 333 -13.96 -13.79 28.20
N VAL A 334 -14.21 -12.88 27.26
CA VAL A 334 -13.47 -11.63 27.12
C VAL A 334 -14.03 -10.59 28.07
N GLU A 335 -13.15 -9.96 28.83
CA GLU A 335 -13.45 -8.89 29.79
C GLU A 335 -12.49 -7.71 29.59
N ASN A 336 -12.83 -6.55 30.15
CA ASN A 336 -11.98 -5.34 30.12
C ASN A 336 -11.41 -4.99 28.74
N PHE A 337 -12.22 -5.18 27.68
CA PHE A 337 -11.82 -4.87 26.32
C PHE A 337 -11.54 -3.37 26.15
N GLY A 338 -10.46 -3.04 25.45
CA GLY A 338 -10.08 -1.67 25.16
C GLY A 338 -9.24 -1.53 23.89
N ILE A 339 -9.34 -0.34 23.29
CA ILE A 339 -8.57 0.06 22.12
C ILE A 339 -7.89 1.40 22.41
N ASP A 340 -6.56 1.40 22.51
CA ASP A 340 -5.80 2.62 22.68
C ASP A 340 -5.45 3.26 21.35
N SER A 341 -5.23 4.58 21.39
CA SER A 341 -4.75 5.39 20.26
C SER A 341 -5.68 5.44 19.04
N LEU A 342 -6.94 5.00 19.13
CA LEU A 342 -7.91 4.99 18.02
C LEU A 342 -8.17 6.38 17.38
N ASN A 343 -7.97 7.46 18.14
CA ASN A 343 -8.05 8.85 17.63
C ASN A 343 -6.67 9.52 17.47
N LYS A 344 -5.58 8.83 17.84
CA LYS A 344 -4.20 9.31 17.70
C LYS A 344 -3.58 8.72 16.44
N ILE A 345 -3.86 9.31 15.28
CA ILE A 345 -3.59 8.73 13.95
C ILE A 345 -2.09 8.45 13.70
N ASP A 346 -1.20 9.26 14.26
CA ASP A 346 0.25 9.10 14.08
C ASP A 346 0.84 7.94 14.90
N PHE A 347 0.06 7.33 15.79
CA PHE A 347 0.49 6.26 16.69
C PHE A 347 -0.17 4.91 16.33
N PRO A 348 0.53 3.79 16.53
CA PRO A 348 -0.08 2.48 16.36
C PRO A 348 -1.26 2.28 17.32
N VAL A 349 -2.28 1.59 16.84
CA VAL A 349 -3.41 1.13 17.64
C VAL A 349 -2.95 -0.01 18.54
N THR A 350 -3.45 -0.03 19.77
CA THR A 350 -3.26 -1.18 20.67
C THR A 350 -4.62 -1.76 21.01
N VAL A 351 -4.80 -3.05 20.77
CA VAL A 351 -5.99 -3.81 21.20
C VAL A 351 -5.60 -4.58 22.45
N HIS A 352 -6.40 -4.50 23.50
CA HIS A 352 -6.17 -5.25 24.73
C HIS A 352 -7.47 -5.73 25.36
N TYR A 353 -7.40 -6.82 26.09
CA TYR A 353 -8.48 -7.37 26.88
C TYR A 353 -7.94 -8.36 27.91
N ASP A 354 -8.73 -8.60 28.94
CA ASP A 354 -8.55 -9.72 29.85
C ASP A 354 -9.44 -10.88 29.39
N PHE A 355 -9.08 -12.10 29.77
CA PHE A 355 -9.93 -13.25 29.51
C PHE A 355 -9.87 -14.27 30.64
N ASP A 356 -11.02 -14.87 30.91
CA ASP A 356 -11.13 -16.05 31.76
C ASP A 356 -11.27 -17.29 30.88
N MET A 357 -10.43 -18.30 31.14
CA MET A 357 -10.60 -19.60 30.50
C MET A 357 -11.62 -20.41 31.30
N LYS A 358 -12.48 -21.14 30.59
CA LYS A 358 -13.32 -22.14 31.26
C LYS A 358 -12.43 -23.16 31.97
N SER A 359 -12.86 -23.58 33.16
CA SER A 359 -12.12 -24.51 34.01
C SER A 359 -11.63 -25.73 33.18
N PRO A 360 -10.33 -26.04 33.21
CA PRO A 360 -9.81 -27.19 32.48
C PRO A 360 -10.56 -28.43 32.93
N SER A 361 -11.05 -29.21 31.97
CA SER A 361 -11.72 -30.48 32.25
C SER A 361 -10.89 -31.31 33.23
N SER A 362 -11.54 -32.18 34.02
CA SER A 362 -10.87 -33.14 34.91
C SER A 362 -10.09 -34.24 34.15
N ALA A 363 -9.68 -33.97 32.91
CA ALA A 363 -8.93 -34.85 32.04
C ALA A 363 -7.53 -35.13 32.56
N ASP A 364 -7.01 -36.31 32.23
CA ASP A 364 -5.64 -36.69 32.60
C ASP A 364 -4.58 -35.99 31.73
N VAL A 365 -4.98 -35.50 30.55
CA VAL A 365 -4.13 -34.84 29.55
C VAL A 365 -4.83 -33.58 29.02
N LEU A 366 -4.09 -32.47 28.92
CA LEU A 366 -4.54 -31.22 28.31
C LEU A 366 -3.67 -30.89 27.11
N TYR A 367 -4.30 -30.52 26.00
CA TYR A 367 -3.63 -29.98 24.81
C TYR A 367 -3.83 -28.48 24.79
N PHE A 368 -2.75 -27.74 24.57
CA PHE A 368 -2.74 -26.29 24.61
C PHE A 368 -2.08 -25.74 23.34
N ASP A 369 -2.80 -24.89 22.63
CA ASP A 369 -2.27 -24.10 21.51
C ASP A 369 -1.50 -22.89 22.07
N PRO A 370 -0.16 -22.85 21.96
CA PRO A 370 0.62 -21.75 22.51
C PRO A 370 0.52 -20.46 21.70
N MET A 371 0.00 -20.48 20.48
CA MET A 371 -0.19 -19.28 19.66
C MET A 371 -1.51 -18.57 19.97
N GLN A 372 -2.43 -19.22 20.68
CA GLN A 372 -3.70 -18.62 21.12
C GLN A 372 -4.50 -17.98 19.97
N GLY A 373 -4.49 -18.62 18.78
CA GLY A 373 -5.19 -18.14 17.59
C GLY A 373 -4.42 -17.15 16.71
N GLU A 374 -3.24 -16.70 17.14
CA GLU A 374 -2.36 -15.78 16.39
C GLU A 374 -1.46 -16.50 15.38
N ASN A 375 -1.61 -17.82 15.22
CA ASN A 375 -0.84 -18.60 14.25
C ASN A 375 -1.30 -18.36 12.81
N TYR A 376 -0.36 -18.49 11.87
CA TYR A 376 -0.67 -18.59 10.45
C TYR A 376 -1.44 -19.89 10.17
N LYS A 377 -2.77 -19.81 10.06
CA LYS A 377 -3.65 -20.98 9.87
C LYS A 377 -3.43 -21.71 8.53
N THR A 378 -3.04 -20.99 7.49
CA THR A 378 -2.74 -21.59 6.18
C THR A 378 -1.57 -20.88 5.53
N ASN A 379 -0.79 -21.60 4.72
CA ASN A 379 0.28 -21.01 3.94
C ASN A 379 -0.30 -20.00 2.92
N PRO A 380 0.15 -18.74 2.91
CA PRO A 380 -0.28 -17.74 1.92
C PRO A 380 0.10 -18.13 0.47
N PHE A 381 1.12 -18.97 0.30
CA PHE A 381 1.68 -19.36 -1.00
C PHE A 381 1.28 -20.80 -1.35
N LYS A 382 0.04 -20.99 -1.82
CA LYS A 382 -0.49 -22.36 -2.04
C LYS A 382 -0.10 -23.00 -3.38
N SER A 383 0.23 -22.19 -4.38
CA SER A 383 0.56 -22.69 -5.73
C SER A 383 1.82 -23.55 -5.73
N MET A 384 1.85 -24.59 -6.56
CA MET A 384 3.05 -25.42 -6.70
C MET A 384 4.16 -24.68 -7.47
N GLU A 385 3.78 -23.86 -8.43
CA GLU A 385 4.64 -23.03 -9.24
C GLU A 385 3.96 -21.68 -9.46
N ARG A 386 4.75 -20.62 -9.67
CA ARG A 386 4.28 -19.30 -10.07
C ARG A 386 4.95 -18.84 -11.34
N ARG A 387 4.26 -17.97 -12.07
CA ARG A 387 4.78 -17.33 -13.30
C ARG A 387 5.11 -15.86 -13.12
N TYR A 388 4.73 -15.29 -11.98
CA TYR A 388 4.96 -13.90 -11.60
C TYR A 388 5.54 -13.88 -10.17
N PRO A 389 6.29 -12.82 -9.82
CA PRO A 389 6.91 -12.69 -8.52
C PRO A 389 5.87 -12.59 -7.39
N VAL A 390 6.34 -12.74 -6.16
CA VAL A 390 5.60 -12.38 -4.95
C VAL A 390 5.95 -10.95 -4.56
N GLU A 391 4.92 -10.13 -4.36
CA GLU A 391 5.04 -8.69 -4.10
C GLU A 391 4.28 -8.36 -2.81
N ILE A 392 4.96 -8.54 -1.68
CA ILE A 392 4.44 -8.18 -0.36
C ILE A 392 4.37 -6.64 -0.27
N PRO A 393 3.31 -6.08 0.36
CA PRO A 393 3.14 -4.63 0.47
C PRO A 393 4.18 -3.91 1.33
N TYR A 394 4.89 -4.62 2.21
CA TYR A 394 5.88 -4.07 3.15
C TYR A 394 6.80 -5.16 3.71
N LEU A 395 7.85 -4.76 4.43
CA LEU A 395 8.66 -5.69 5.24
C LEU A 395 7.89 -6.14 6.48
N ILE A 396 7.78 -7.45 6.68
CA ILE A 396 7.12 -8.07 7.86
C ILE A 396 8.08 -8.09 9.05
N ASP A 397 7.62 -7.71 10.24
CA ASP A 397 8.33 -7.83 11.53
C ASP A 397 7.34 -8.07 12.67
N GLU A 398 6.95 -9.32 12.87
CA GLU A 398 5.90 -9.75 13.79
C GLU A 398 6.51 -10.47 14.99
N THR A 399 6.23 -10.00 16.20
CA THR A 399 6.66 -10.68 17.44
C THR A 399 5.45 -11.10 18.27
N TYR A 400 5.40 -12.39 18.60
CA TYR A 400 4.44 -12.94 19.55
C TYR A 400 5.18 -13.37 20.83
N LEU A 401 4.66 -12.94 21.98
CA LEU A 401 5.18 -13.26 23.29
C LEU A 401 4.09 -13.97 24.11
N LEU A 402 4.41 -15.14 24.64
CA LEU A 402 3.58 -15.83 25.61
C LEU A 402 4.36 -16.01 26.91
N ASN A 403 3.75 -15.62 28.02
CA ASN A 403 4.20 -15.99 29.35
C ASN A 403 3.02 -16.65 30.07
N MET A 404 3.16 -17.93 30.41
CA MET A 404 2.09 -18.67 31.07
C MET A 404 2.58 -19.45 32.27
N ASP A 405 1.78 -19.51 33.32
CA ASP A 405 1.93 -20.54 34.34
C ASP A 405 1.59 -21.91 33.77
N ILE A 406 2.26 -22.95 34.27
CA ILE A 406 1.81 -24.33 34.03
C ILE A 406 0.46 -24.50 34.74
N PRO A 407 -0.57 -25.07 34.09
CA PRO A 407 -1.88 -25.25 34.72
C PRO A 407 -1.80 -25.98 36.06
N ALA A 408 -2.54 -25.49 37.06
CA ALA A 408 -2.48 -26.03 38.42
C ALA A 408 -2.78 -27.54 38.46
N GLY A 409 -1.89 -28.33 39.08
CA GLY A 409 -2.00 -29.78 39.17
C GLY A 409 -1.51 -30.55 37.94
N TYR A 410 -0.87 -29.89 36.99
CA TYR A 410 -0.28 -30.51 35.80
C TYR A 410 1.24 -30.29 35.74
N GLN A 411 1.90 -31.13 34.94
CA GLN A 411 3.27 -30.96 34.50
C GLN A 411 3.34 -31.04 32.97
N VAL A 412 4.34 -30.39 32.37
CA VAL A 412 4.63 -30.51 30.94
C VAL A 412 5.06 -31.96 30.63
N ASP A 413 4.35 -32.61 29.72
CA ASP A 413 4.66 -33.95 29.18
C ASP A 413 5.43 -33.81 27.86
N GLU A 414 4.90 -33.01 26.93
CA GLU A 414 5.52 -32.69 25.66
C GLU A 414 5.40 -31.19 25.35
N MET A 415 6.43 -30.62 24.73
CA MET A 415 6.41 -29.24 24.26
C MET A 415 7.22 -29.10 22.97
N PRO A 416 6.88 -28.12 22.12
CA PRO A 416 7.66 -27.77 20.93
C PRO A 416 9.13 -27.56 21.25
N LYS A 417 10.01 -27.95 20.31
CA LYS A 417 11.44 -27.60 20.40
C LYS A 417 11.71 -26.20 19.89
N SER A 418 12.58 -25.47 20.58
CA SER A 418 13.06 -24.18 20.10
C SER A 418 13.81 -24.31 18.78
N VAL A 419 13.54 -23.42 17.84
CA VAL A 419 14.18 -23.37 16.53
C VAL A 419 14.45 -21.94 16.09
N ARG A 420 15.48 -21.78 15.28
CA ARG A 420 15.78 -20.55 14.55
C ARG A 420 16.11 -20.92 13.11
N VAL A 421 15.36 -20.37 12.17
CA VAL A 421 15.51 -20.60 10.73
C VAL A 421 15.75 -19.26 10.06
N ASN A 422 16.87 -19.15 9.36
CA ASN A 422 17.14 -17.99 8.51
C ASN A 422 16.66 -18.29 7.09
N TYR A 423 15.97 -17.34 6.48
CA TYR A 423 15.59 -17.39 5.07
C TYR A 423 16.66 -16.69 4.22
N ASN A 424 17.21 -17.41 3.23
CA ASN A 424 18.24 -16.93 2.30
C ASN A 424 19.34 -16.08 2.97
N GLY A 425 19.94 -16.62 4.04
CA GLY A 425 20.97 -15.90 4.81
C GLY A 425 20.38 -14.86 5.75
N SER A 426 20.18 -13.63 5.27
CA SER A 426 19.67 -12.51 6.09
C SER A 426 18.39 -11.86 5.54
N GLU A 427 17.82 -12.43 4.48
CA GLU A 427 16.61 -11.91 3.84
C GLU A 427 15.34 -12.16 4.67
N GLY A 428 15.37 -13.12 5.59
CA GLY A 428 14.31 -13.33 6.56
C GLY A 428 14.73 -14.21 7.74
N LEU A 429 13.87 -14.27 8.74
CA LEU A 429 14.09 -14.97 10.01
C LEU A 429 12.75 -15.49 10.52
N PHE A 430 12.77 -16.72 11.00
CA PHE A 430 11.73 -17.27 11.86
C PHE A 430 12.38 -17.85 13.12
N GLU A 431 12.05 -17.27 14.27
CA GLU A 431 12.43 -17.80 15.58
C GLU A 431 11.18 -18.32 16.27
N TYR A 432 11.26 -19.53 16.81
CA TYR A 432 10.29 -20.06 17.76
C TYR A 432 11.10 -20.50 18.98
N LEU A 433 11.14 -19.66 20.01
CA LEU A 433 11.93 -19.90 21.21
C LEU A 433 10.98 -20.16 22.36
N ILE A 434 11.04 -21.35 22.94
CA ILE A 434 10.21 -21.76 24.08
C ILE A 434 11.09 -22.35 25.17
N GLN A 435 10.86 -21.91 26.40
CA GLN A 435 11.61 -22.31 27.59
C GLN A 435 10.65 -22.63 28.73
N LYS A 436 11.01 -23.65 29.51
CA LYS A 436 10.31 -24.07 30.72
C LYS A 436 11.11 -23.67 31.95
N GLY A 437 10.49 -22.86 32.81
CA GLY A 437 10.95 -22.58 34.16
C GLY A 437 10.47 -23.64 35.16
N GLU A 438 10.53 -23.33 36.46
CA GLU A 438 10.03 -24.23 37.49
C GLU A 438 8.50 -24.37 37.46
N SER A 439 7.79 -23.23 37.34
CA SER A 439 6.33 -23.16 37.38
C SER A 439 5.69 -22.52 36.14
N ASN A 440 6.49 -22.04 35.19
CA ASN A 440 6.01 -21.28 34.04
C ASN A 440 6.68 -21.71 32.72
N LEU A 441 6.07 -21.26 31.62
CA LEU A 441 6.55 -21.39 30.26
C LEU A 441 6.64 -19.99 29.65
N GLN A 442 7.76 -19.72 28.98
CA GLN A 442 7.97 -18.50 28.23
C GLN A 442 8.22 -18.86 26.77
N MET A 443 7.53 -18.17 25.87
CA MET A 443 7.68 -18.35 24.44
C MET A 443 7.79 -17.01 23.72
N ARG A 444 8.68 -16.95 22.75
CA ARG A 444 8.82 -15.86 21.78
C ARG A 444 8.83 -16.45 20.38
N VAL A 445 7.87 -16.03 19.56
CA VAL A 445 7.86 -16.27 18.12
C VAL A 445 8.18 -14.96 17.42
N HIS A 446 9.11 -14.99 16.47
CA HIS A 446 9.52 -13.81 15.70
C HIS A 446 9.60 -14.17 14.23
N LEU A 447 8.67 -13.64 13.43
CA LEU A 447 8.70 -13.72 11.98
C LEU A 447 9.16 -12.39 11.41
N LYS A 448 10.19 -12.41 10.58
CA LYS A 448 10.75 -11.21 9.96
C LYS A 448 11.14 -11.46 8.52
N LEU A 449 10.71 -10.58 7.62
CA LEU A 449 11.21 -10.49 6.26
C LEU A 449 11.88 -9.13 6.06
N ASN A 450 13.05 -9.15 5.42
CA ASN A 450 13.82 -7.95 5.07
C ASN A 450 13.75 -7.62 3.58
N LYS A 451 12.84 -8.27 2.86
CA LYS A 451 12.54 -8.10 1.45
C LYS A 451 11.03 -8.26 1.24
N ALA A 452 10.45 -7.42 0.40
CA ALA A 452 9.03 -7.44 0.02
C ALA A 452 8.81 -7.94 -1.41
N PHE A 453 9.84 -7.97 -2.25
CA PHE A 453 9.77 -8.48 -3.62
C PHE A 453 10.54 -9.79 -3.75
N PHE A 454 9.88 -10.87 -4.19
CA PHE A 454 10.52 -12.18 -4.42
C PHE A 454 10.32 -12.59 -5.87
N PRO A 455 11.41 -12.69 -6.66
CA PRO A 455 11.32 -13.11 -8.05
C PRO A 455 10.86 -14.58 -8.16
N VAL A 456 10.43 -14.99 -9.34
CA VAL A 456 9.85 -16.33 -9.59
C VAL A 456 10.80 -17.45 -9.14
N GLU A 457 12.10 -17.25 -9.31
CA GLU A 457 13.14 -18.21 -8.95
C GLU A 457 13.22 -18.47 -7.43
N GLU A 458 12.83 -17.49 -6.61
CA GLU A 458 12.83 -17.59 -5.14
C GLU A 458 11.51 -18.14 -4.58
N TYR A 459 10.47 -18.27 -5.42
CA TYR A 459 9.11 -18.61 -4.96
C TYR A 459 9.05 -19.93 -4.19
N SER A 460 9.71 -20.98 -4.70
CA SER A 460 9.68 -22.31 -4.09
C SER A 460 10.23 -22.29 -2.66
N THR A 461 11.36 -21.61 -2.46
CA THR A 461 11.99 -21.42 -1.14
C THR A 461 11.10 -20.61 -0.21
N LEU A 462 10.48 -19.52 -0.70
CA LEU A 462 9.57 -18.70 0.10
C LEU A 462 8.34 -19.49 0.56
N ARG A 463 7.75 -20.27 -0.34
CA ARG A 463 6.63 -21.14 -0.03
C ARG A 463 7.00 -22.15 1.06
N ASP A 464 8.12 -22.84 0.90
CA ASP A 464 8.55 -23.88 1.81
C ASP A 464 8.91 -23.30 3.19
N PHE A 465 9.46 -22.08 3.23
CA PHE A 465 9.66 -21.32 4.46
C PHE A 465 8.34 -21.04 5.19
N PHE A 466 7.32 -20.50 4.53
CA PHE A 466 6.00 -20.29 5.15
C PHE A 466 5.27 -21.59 5.49
N ALA A 467 5.49 -22.67 4.73
CA ALA A 467 4.97 -23.99 5.09
C ALA A 467 5.56 -24.49 6.41
N TYR A 468 6.86 -24.23 6.63
CA TYR A 468 7.52 -24.52 7.89
C TYR A 468 6.99 -23.65 9.04
N VAL A 469 6.80 -22.34 8.81
CA VAL A 469 6.21 -21.41 9.81
C VAL A 469 4.84 -21.92 10.26
N VAL A 470 3.92 -22.13 9.32
CA VAL A 470 2.55 -22.63 9.59
C VAL A 470 2.59 -23.93 10.39
N LYS A 471 3.41 -24.90 9.95
CA LYS A 471 3.53 -26.19 10.65
C LYS A 471 4.07 -26.03 12.06
N LYS A 472 5.04 -25.13 12.26
CA LYS A 472 5.70 -24.95 13.55
C LYS A 472 4.81 -24.23 14.56
N GLU A 473 4.03 -23.25 14.09
CA GLU A 473 3.07 -22.51 14.92
C GLU A 473 1.82 -23.34 15.28
N ASP A 474 1.55 -24.44 14.56
CA ASP A 474 0.46 -25.39 14.86
C ASP A 474 0.86 -26.45 15.92
N GLU A 475 2.13 -26.48 16.35
CA GLU A 475 2.57 -27.43 17.38
C GLU A 475 1.98 -27.08 18.76
N GLN A 476 1.41 -28.09 19.43
CA GLN A 476 0.76 -27.92 20.74
C GLN A 476 1.70 -28.27 21.90
N ILE A 477 1.39 -27.70 23.07
CA ILE A 477 1.95 -28.11 24.36
C ILE A 477 1.01 -29.15 24.99
N VAL A 478 1.58 -30.25 25.48
CA VAL A 478 0.84 -31.32 26.15
C VAL A 478 1.17 -31.30 27.64
N PHE A 479 0.13 -31.14 28.46
CA PHE A 479 0.22 -31.22 29.91
C PHE A 479 -0.40 -32.51 30.41
N LYS A 480 0.19 -33.10 31.45
CA LYS A 480 -0.30 -34.31 32.12
C LYS A 480 -0.49 -34.07 33.60
N LYS A 481 -1.59 -34.60 34.14
CA LYS A 481 -1.94 -34.44 35.55
C LYS A 481 -0.89 -35.08 36.45
N ILE A 482 -0.47 -34.36 37.49
CA ILE A 482 0.44 -34.88 38.52
C ILE A 482 -0.36 -35.90 39.35
N ARG A 483 0.20 -37.10 39.51
CA ARG A 483 -0.43 -38.21 40.24
C ARG A 483 -0.07 -38.20 41.71
#